data_AF-A0AAJ0GBM3-F1
#
_entry.id   AF-A0AAJ0GBM3-F1
#
_cell.length_a   1.000
_cell.length_b   1.000
_cell.length_c   1.000
_cell.angle_alpha   90.00
_cell.angle_beta   90.00
_cell.angle_gamma   90.00
#
_symmetry.space_group_name_H-M   'P 1'
#
loop_
_entity.id
_entity.type
_entity.pdbx_description
1 polymer ?
#
loop_
_entity_poly.entity_id
_entity_poly.type
_entity_poly.pdbx_seq_one_letter_code
_entity_poly.pdbx_strand_id
1 'polypeptide(L)'
;MTFHFVNQYGNSKAVPKMFISMTTGGTMIFFALVTMIGGAWTWFFVPELAGKSLEAIDAVFDLPWHVIGRKGKQLTTDQGGAVENYGQEKEKMEMVEDSAEVEKRA
;
A
#
# COMPACT_ATOMS: atom_id res chain seq x y z
N MET A 1 0.00 -0.78 25.53
CA MET A 1 0.74 -1.90 26.16
C MET A 1 -0.10 -3.17 26.32
N THR A 2 -1.37 -3.11 26.73
CA THR A 2 -2.22 -4.31 26.96
C THR A 2 -2.73 -5.02 25.70
N PHE A 3 -3.16 -4.29 24.66
CA PHE A 3 -3.71 -4.89 23.43
C PHE A 3 -2.71 -5.79 22.69
N HIS A 4 -1.42 -5.47 22.76
CA HIS A 4 -0.35 -6.30 22.19
C HIS A 4 -0.29 -7.69 22.86
N PHE A 5 -0.45 -7.76 24.19
CA PHE A 5 -0.46 -9.05 24.92
C PHE A 5 -1.71 -9.88 24.63
N VAL A 6 -2.86 -9.22 24.46
CA VAL A 6 -4.11 -9.89 24.05
C VAL A 6 -3.94 -10.53 22.67
N ASN A 7 -3.37 -9.78 21.72
CA ASN A 7 -3.09 -10.30 20.38
C ASN A 7 -2.07 -11.45 20.40
N GLN A 8 -0.98 -11.32 21.17
CA GLN A 8 0.00 -12.39 21.32
C GLN A 8 -0.60 -13.66 21.96
N TYR A 9 -1.39 -13.49 23.02
CA TYR A 9 -2.07 -14.61 23.68
C TYR A 9 -3.05 -15.31 22.73
N GLY A 10 -3.85 -14.52 22.00
CA GLY A 10 -4.80 -15.02 21.01
C GLY A 10 -4.11 -15.86 19.94
N ASN A 11 -3.05 -15.34 19.32
CA ASN A 11 -2.29 -16.08 18.30
C ASN A 11 -1.65 -17.35 18.87
N SER A 12 -1.05 -17.28 20.06
CA SER A 12 -0.41 -18.42 20.71
C SER A 12 -1.38 -19.56 21.02
N LYS A 13 -2.68 -19.29 21.18
CA LYS A 13 -3.72 -20.29 21.43
C LYS A 13 -4.48 -20.72 20.18
N ALA A 14 -4.70 -19.80 19.25
CA ALA A 14 -5.48 -20.06 18.04
C ALA A 14 -4.67 -20.83 16.99
N VAL A 15 -3.42 -20.43 16.74
CA VAL A 15 -2.59 -20.99 15.66
C VAL A 15 -2.34 -22.50 15.86
N PRO A 16 -1.96 -23.01 17.05
CA PRO A 16 -1.80 -24.46 17.25
C PRO A 16 -3.10 -25.24 17.06
N LYS A 17 -4.25 -24.68 17.47
CA LYS A 17 -5.56 -25.32 17.27
C LYS A 17 -5.97 -25.36 15.80
N MET A 18 -5.64 -24.33 15.03
CA MET A 18 -5.87 -24.30 13.58
C MET A 18 -5.09 -25.41 12.88
N PHE A 19 -3.81 -25.61 13.23
CA PHE A 19 -3.00 -26.69 12.67
C PHE A 19 -3.57 -28.09 12.92
N ILE A 20 -4.13 -28.33 14.11
CA ILE A 20 -4.73 -29.61 14.47
C ILE A 20 -6.09 -29.82 13.75
N SER A 21 -6.90 -28.77 13.64
CA SER A 21 -8.27 -28.86 13.09
C SER A 21 -8.32 -28.84 11.56
N MET A 22 -7.57 -27.91 10.94
CA MET A 22 -7.60 -27.65 9.49
C MET A 22 -6.42 -28.27 8.72
N THR A 23 -5.52 -28.98 9.39
CA THR A 23 -4.21 -29.44 8.87
C THR A 23 -3.25 -28.29 8.54
N THR A 24 -1.97 -28.62 8.31
CA THR A 24 -0.94 -27.64 7.94
C THR A 24 -1.27 -26.91 6.65
N GLY A 25 -1.71 -27.62 5.61
CA GLY A 25 -2.07 -27.02 4.33
C GLY A 25 -3.27 -26.09 4.44
N GLY A 26 -4.33 -26.51 5.13
CA GLY A 26 -5.54 -25.70 5.31
C GLY A 26 -5.29 -24.42 6.09
N THR A 27 -4.44 -24.47 7.12
CA THR A 27 -4.08 -23.29 7.93
C THR A 27 -3.27 -22.27 7.10
N MET A 28 -2.35 -22.73 6.25
CA MET A 28 -1.58 -21.84 5.38
C MET A 28 -2.44 -21.16 4.32
N ILE A 29 -3.38 -21.90 3.71
CA ILE A 29 -4.34 -21.33 2.75
C ILE A 29 -5.25 -20.32 3.44
N PHE A 30 -5.69 -20.58 4.68
CA PHE A 30 -6.48 -19.61 5.45
C PHE A 30 -5.72 -18.29 5.66
N PHE A 31 -4.45 -18.34 6.06
CA PHE A 31 -3.64 -17.12 6.18
C PHE A 31 -3.44 -16.41 4.84
N ALA A 32 -3.25 -17.15 3.75
CA ALA A 32 -3.15 -16.57 2.41
C ALA A 32 -4.44 -15.84 2.01
N LEU A 33 -5.61 -16.42 2.27
CA LEU A 33 -6.91 -15.78 2.00
C LEU A 33 -7.11 -14.52 2.83
N VAL A 34 -6.82 -14.55 4.13
CA VAL A 34 -6.88 -13.36 5.00
C VAL A 34 -5.93 -12.29 4.51
N THR A 35 -4.73 -12.67 4.07
CA THR A 35 -3.73 -11.75 3.50
C THR A 35 -4.21 -11.15 2.18
N MET A 36 -4.85 -11.93 1.31
CA MET A 36 -5.45 -11.39 0.07
C MET A 36 -6.60 -10.43 0.34
N ILE A 37 -7.46 -10.71 1.33
CA ILE A 37 -8.52 -9.78 1.75
C ILE A 37 -7.90 -8.49 2.29
N GLY A 38 -6.87 -8.59 3.13
CA GLY A 38 -6.12 -7.44 3.62
C GLY A 38 -5.45 -6.65 2.50
N GLY A 39 -4.85 -7.33 1.51
CA GLY A 39 -4.24 -6.71 0.34
C GLY A 39 -5.27 -5.99 -0.54
N ALA A 40 -6.43 -6.60 -0.78
CA ALA A 40 -7.54 -5.96 -1.48
C ALA A 40 -8.02 -4.72 -0.71
N TRP A 41 -8.18 -4.83 0.61
CA TRP A 41 -8.56 -3.70 1.46
C TRP A 41 -7.52 -2.57 1.40
N THR A 42 -6.23 -2.89 1.54
CA THR A 42 -5.14 -1.91 1.40
C THR A 42 -5.20 -1.21 0.04
N TRP A 43 -5.42 -1.96 -1.04
CA TRP A 43 -5.51 -1.41 -2.39
C TRP A 43 -6.68 -0.42 -2.57
N PHE A 44 -7.80 -0.62 -1.86
CA PHE A 44 -8.94 0.29 -1.92
C PHE A 44 -8.81 1.49 -0.97
N PHE A 45 -8.35 1.25 0.25
CA PHE A 45 -8.49 2.20 1.36
C PHE A 45 -7.20 2.91 1.78
N VAL A 46 -6.03 2.43 1.36
CA VAL A 46 -4.74 3.02 1.75
C VAL A 46 -4.18 3.84 0.58
N PRO A 47 -4.05 5.18 0.72
CA PRO A 47 -3.41 6.00 -0.30
C PRO A 47 -1.91 5.75 -0.38
N GLU A 48 -1.35 5.98 -1.57
CA GLU A 48 0.08 6.14 -1.75
C GLU A 48 0.52 7.51 -1.20
N LEU A 49 1.35 7.49 -0.16
CA LEU A 49 1.88 8.69 0.51
C LEU A 49 3.39 8.87 0.25
N ALA A 50 4.05 7.96 -0.46
CA ALA A 50 5.48 8.06 -0.73
C ALA A 50 5.80 9.33 -1.53
N GLY A 51 6.80 10.08 -1.06
CA GLY A 51 7.28 11.30 -1.71
C GLY A 51 6.39 12.53 -1.52
N LYS A 52 5.33 12.45 -0.70
CA LYS A 52 4.51 13.61 -0.34
C LYS A 52 5.03 14.31 0.92
N SER A 53 4.99 15.64 0.92
CA SER A 53 5.23 16.43 2.13
C SER A 53 4.08 16.22 3.13
N LEU A 54 4.38 16.34 4.44
CA LEU A 54 3.38 16.18 5.49
C LEU A 54 2.18 17.15 5.34
N GLU A 55 2.39 18.32 4.73
CA GLU A 55 1.35 19.30 4.45
C GLU A 55 0.42 18.87 3.32
N ALA A 56 0.96 18.20 2.29
CA ALA A 56 0.19 17.68 1.15
C ALA A 56 -0.55 16.36 1.45
N ILE A 57 -0.28 15.72 2.59
CA ILE A 57 -0.96 14.48 3.01
C ILE A 57 -2.43 14.74 3.35
N ASP A 58 -2.76 15.89 3.96
CA ASP A 58 -4.14 16.22 4.36
C ASP A 58 -5.09 16.27 3.15
N ALA A 59 -4.60 16.86 2.05
CA ALA A 59 -5.26 16.88 0.74
C ALA A 59 -5.59 15.47 0.18
N VAL A 60 -4.77 14.46 0.50
CA VAL A 60 -5.01 13.07 0.07
C VAL A 60 -6.15 12.44 0.86
N PHE A 61 -6.34 12.83 2.11
CA PHE A 61 -7.39 12.30 2.99
C PHE A 61 -8.73 13.04 2.85
N ASP A 62 -8.75 14.26 2.29
CA ASP A 62 -9.97 14.99 1.96
C ASP A 62 -10.72 14.42 0.73
N LEU A 63 -10.02 13.59 -0.07
CA LEU A 63 -10.62 12.89 -1.20
C LEU A 63 -11.63 11.81 -0.73
N PRO A 64 -12.69 11.54 -1.50
CA PRO A 64 -13.65 10.51 -1.15
C PRO A 64 -12.99 9.14 -1.01
N TRP A 65 -13.25 8.46 0.11
CA TRP A 65 -12.62 7.21 0.58
C TRP A 65 -12.51 6.08 -0.46
N HIS A 66 -13.43 6.04 -1.44
CA HIS A 66 -13.42 5.03 -2.50
C HIS A 66 -12.47 5.36 -3.68
N VAL A 67 -11.88 6.56 -3.71
CA VAL A 67 -10.98 7.04 -4.77
C VAL A 67 -9.53 7.13 -4.29
N ILE A 68 -9.33 7.21 -2.97
CA ILE A 68 -8.04 7.40 -2.31
C ILE A 68 -7.01 6.34 -2.72
N GLY A 69 -7.33 5.05 -2.62
CA GLY A 69 -6.39 3.97 -2.94
C GLY A 69 -6.00 3.85 -4.41
N ARG A 70 -6.89 4.26 -5.35
CA ARG A 70 -6.68 4.08 -6.80
C ARG A 70 -6.14 5.31 -7.52
N LYS A 71 -6.54 6.51 -7.09
CA LYS A 71 -6.21 7.76 -7.78
C LYS A 71 -5.56 8.81 -6.87
N GLY A 72 -5.23 8.44 -5.63
CA GLY A 72 -4.61 9.35 -4.65
C GLY A 72 -3.42 10.11 -5.24
N LYS A 73 -2.47 9.42 -5.88
CA LYS A 73 -1.29 10.05 -6.51
C LYS A 73 -1.64 11.05 -7.62
N GLN A 74 -2.58 10.70 -8.51
CA GLN A 74 -2.94 11.53 -9.67
C GLN A 74 -3.78 12.76 -9.31
N LEU A 75 -4.67 12.62 -8.32
CA LEU A 75 -5.57 13.70 -7.92
C LEU A 75 -4.91 14.74 -7.02
N THR A 76 -3.78 14.39 -6.39
CA THR A 76 -3.00 15.29 -5.54
C THR A 76 -1.64 15.63 -6.15
N THR A 77 -1.44 15.38 -7.46
CA THR A 77 -0.24 15.84 -8.19
C THR A 77 -0.16 17.36 -8.19
N ASP A 78 -1.26 18.09 -8.40
CA ASP A 78 -1.26 19.56 -8.40
C ASP A 78 -1.27 20.21 -7.01
N GLN A 79 -1.44 19.42 -5.95
CA GLN A 79 -1.54 19.91 -4.57
C GLN A 79 -0.25 19.71 -3.75
N GLY A 80 0.78 19.07 -4.32
CA GLY A 80 2.12 19.00 -3.74
C GLY A 80 2.84 20.35 -3.85
N GLY A 81 3.71 20.68 -2.89
CA GLY A 81 4.53 21.88 -2.96
C GLY A 81 5.41 21.88 -4.23
N ALA A 82 5.86 23.05 -4.69
CA ALA A 82 6.65 23.17 -5.93
C ALA A 82 7.82 22.15 -6.01
N VAL A 83 8.47 21.87 -4.88
CA VAL A 83 9.58 20.89 -4.78
C VAL A 83 9.14 19.46 -5.11
N GLU A 84 7.93 19.05 -4.70
CA GLU A 84 7.37 17.72 -4.99
C GLU A 84 7.04 17.58 -6.47
N ASN A 85 6.49 18.64 -7.08
CA ASN A 85 6.12 18.64 -8.50
C ASN A 85 7.36 18.60 -9.40
N TYR A 86 8.37 19.43 -9.10
CA TYR A 86 9.65 19.40 -9.81
C TYR A 86 10.40 18.06 -9.66
N GLY A 87 10.30 17.42 -8.49
CA GLY A 87 10.87 16.08 -8.26
C GLY A 87 10.18 15.01 -9.10
N GLN A 88 8.85 15.01 -9.14
CA GLN A 88 8.07 14.06 -9.94
C GLN A 88 8.22 14.27 -11.46
N GLU A 89 8.35 15.51 -11.92
CA GLU A 89 8.63 15.81 -13.33
C GLU A 89 10.01 15.30 -13.76
N LYS A 90 11.04 15.52 -12.93
CA LYS A 90 12.38 14.98 -13.20
C LYS A 90 12.39 13.45 -13.26
N GLU A 91 11.78 12.78 -12.29
CA GLU A 91 11.73 11.32 -12.23
C GLU A 91 10.96 10.73 -13.42
N LYS A 92 9.86 11.38 -13.85
CA LYS A 92 9.15 11.00 -15.08
C LYS A 92 10.02 11.20 -16.32
N MET A 93 10.73 12.32 -16.43
CA MET A 93 11.57 12.64 -17.59
C MET A 93 12.74 11.65 -17.72
N GLU A 94 13.43 11.33 -16.62
CA GLU A 94 14.50 10.32 -16.60
C GLU A 94 13.98 8.93 -16.99
N MET A 95 12.80 8.53 -16.52
CA MET A 95 12.20 7.24 -16.90
C MET A 95 11.82 7.16 -18.38
N VAL A 96 11.38 8.28 -18.98
CA VAL A 96 11.08 8.34 -20.43
C VAL A 96 12.38 8.30 -21.24
N GLU A 97 13.43 8.99 -20.80
CA GLU A 97 14.73 8.96 -21.47
C GLU A 97 15.36 7.57 -21.43
N ASP A 98 15.31 6.88 -20.28
CA ASP A 98 15.81 5.50 -20.14
C ASP A 98 15.03 4.52 -21.01
N SER A 99 13.69 4.62 -21.02
CA SER A 99 12.83 3.79 -21.87
C SER A 99 13.10 4.00 -23.37
N ALA A 100 13.32 5.25 -23.78
CA ALA A 100 13.66 5.59 -25.16
C ALA A 100 15.08 5.14 -25.55
N GLU A 101 16.04 5.17 -24.61
CA GLU A 101 17.39 4.66 -24.82
C GLU A 101 17.42 3.14 -24.97
N VAL A 102 16.60 2.42 -24.20
CA VAL A 102 16.43 0.97 -24.31
C VAL A 102 15.77 0.58 -25.64
N GLU A 103 14.73 1.29 -26.08
CA GLU A 103 14.07 1.05 -27.37
C GLU A 103 15.01 1.29 -28.56
N LYS A 104 15.89 2.29 -28.46
CA LYS A 104 16.87 2.61 -29.51
C LYS A 104 18.04 1.60 -29.60
N ARG A 105 18.20 0.75 -28.59
CA ARG A 105 19.24 -0.30 -28.49
C ARG A 105 18.72 -1.71 -28.86
N ALA A 106 17.41 -1.90 -29.00
CA ALA A 106 16.77 -3.15 -29.43
C ALA A 106 16.67 -3.25 -30.97
#